data_AF-A0A2E8U7P4-F1
#
_entry.id   AF-A0A2E8U7P4-F1
#
_cell.length_a   1.000
_cell.length_b   1.000
_cell.length_c   1.000
_cell.angle_alpha   90.00
_cell.angle_beta   90.00
_cell.angle_gamma   90.00
#
_symmetry.space_group_name_H-M   'P 1'
#
loop_
_entity.id
_entity.type
_entity.pdbx_description
1 polymer ?
#
loop_
_entity_poly.entity_id
_entity_poly.type
_entity_poly.pdbx_seq_one_letter_code
_entity_poly.pdbx_strand_id
1 'polypeptide(L)'
;MEPGQRSYLLPLLLMSLLYLFGTPLWALTVVAVWYLTLLWLEDGGILDQYEISRVLGVVLMVRTRQGQGVLEKVSRNRAFWRGFGEFSIWLCLFIMVGVVALLLLSAIATAMSPPEDYLPASDLLLIPGVTSFVPFWWPVLALIFALVIHEYSHGIQARAHGMRVRSFGLLLAGPIPIGAFAEPQQHEMVRAPLRERMRLYAAGPSINIIATYLTLFLLCATASGLVASSPGVYASGIIAGEGAEEGGLVPYEIITHIDGHPILGYSDFSEEMSSLSAGEQSVFTVLSHPDSHGDRTVREIEVTLGDRHGYYLSLCEGDTICIEETNSLLADLGIEQGDAFLGVSNLRSTNSTVHMYSNIASSERWFLEAPLGMIGIPIAYDGQTMLLEEREMMRAGDGVIAS
;
A
#
# COMPACT_ATOMS: atom_id res chain seq x y z
N MET A 1 -38.46 15.64 19.18
CA MET A 1 -39.28 15.10 18.08
C MET A 1 -40.02 13.90 18.65
N GLU A 2 -41.34 13.90 18.57
CA GLU A 2 -42.18 12.81 19.08
C GLU A 2 -41.89 11.49 18.33
N PRO A 3 -42.02 10.33 19.01
CA PRO A 3 -41.92 9.04 18.35
C PRO A 3 -43.16 8.83 17.48
N GLY A 4 -43.01 8.89 16.15
CA GLY A 4 -44.06 8.49 15.21
C GLY A 4 -44.29 9.38 14.00
N GLN A 5 -43.69 10.58 13.90
CA GLN A 5 -43.81 11.39 12.68
C GLN A 5 -42.73 11.03 11.66
N ARG A 6 -43.11 10.28 10.62
CA ARG A 6 -42.24 9.93 9.49
C ARG A 6 -41.93 11.19 8.69
N SER A 7 -40.70 11.70 8.80
CA SER A 7 -40.22 12.77 7.92
C SER A 7 -39.66 12.17 6.63
N TYR A 8 -40.48 12.10 5.59
CA TYR A 8 -40.06 11.75 4.22
C TYR A 8 -39.23 12.86 3.55
N LEU A 9 -39.12 14.01 4.21
CA LEU A 9 -38.47 15.21 3.68
C LEU A 9 -36.96 15.00 3.53
N LEU A 10 -36.33 14.35 4.51
CA LEU A 10 -34.89 14.08 4.51
C LEU A 10 -34.45 13.09 3.40
N PRO A 11 -35.11 11.93 3.20
CA PRO A 11 -34.77 11.03 2.09
C PRO A 11 -35.11 11.63 0.72
N LEU A 12 -36.19 12.42 0.59
CA LEU A 12 -36.49 13.14 -0.66
C LEU A 12 -35.43 14.19 -0.99
N LEU A 13 -34.95 14.93 0.01
CA LEU A 13 -33.89 15.92 -0.15
C LEU A 13 -32.58 15.23 -0.53
N LEU A 14 -32.24 14.11 0.12
CA LEU A 14 -31.08 13.29 -0.25
C LEU A 14 -31.16 12.76 -1.70
N MET A 15 -32.32 12.24 -2.13
CA MET A 15 -32.54 11.79 -3.51
C MET A 15 -32.42 12.94 -4.51
N SER A 16 -32.98 14.12 -4.19
CA SER A 16 -32.87 15.31 -5.03
C SER A 16 -31.43 15.81 -5.17
N LEU A 17 -30.66 15.73 -4.08
CA LEU A 17 -29.25 16.10 -4.04
C LEU A 17 -28.40 15.11 -4.84
N LEU A 18 -28.63 13.80 -4.70
CA LEU A 18 -27.96 12.77 -5.49
C LEU A 18 -28.24 12.93 -7.00
N TYR A 19 -29.48 13.25 -7.38
CA TYR A 19 -29.83 13.55 -8.77
C TYR A 19 -29.09 14.79 -9.28
N LEU A 20 -28.98 15.85 -8.46
CA LEU A 20 -28.24 17.07 -8.79
C LEU A 20 -26.74 16.81 -8.99
N PHE A 21 -26.17 15.88 -8.23
CA PHE A 21 -24.78 15.41 -8.35
C PHE A 21 -24.55 14.45 -9.54
N GLY A 22 -25.55 14.25 -10.41
CA GLY A 22 -25.41 13.50 -11.66
C GLY A 22 -25.53 11.98 -11.51
N THR A 23 -26.08 11.48 -10.40
CA THR A 23 -26.32 10.03 -10.27
C THR A 23 -27.34 9.54 -11.31
N PRO A 24 -27.07 8.41 -11.98
CA PRO A 24 -27.96 7.92 -13.02
C PRO A 24 -29.29 7.43 -12.43
N LEU A 25 -30.38 7.57 -13.19
CA LEU A 25 -31.74 7.27 -12.74
C LEU A 25 -31.90 5.84 -12.20
N TRP A 26 -31.21 4.85 -12.77
CA TRP A 26 -31.25 3.47 -12.27
C TRP A 26 -30.68 3.34 -10.86
N ALA A 27 -29.62 4.07 -10.51
CA ALA A 27 -29.04 4.04 -9.18
C ALA A 27 -29.99 4.66 -8.16
N LEU A 28 -30.66 5.76 -8.53
CA LEU A 28 -31.71 6.38 -7.71
C LEU A 28 -32.87 5.41 -7.47
N THR A 29 -33.30 4.65 -8.49
CA THR A 29 -34.36 3.64 -8.30
C THR A 29 -33.95 2.51 -7.35
N VAL A 30 -32.70 2.04 -7.43
CA VAL A 30 -32.18 1.01 -6.51
C VAL A 30 -32.17 1.52 -5.07
N VAL A 31 -31.69 2.74 -4.84
CA VAL A 31 -31.67 3.35 -3.50
C VAL A 31 -33.10 3.57 -2.97
N ALA A 32 -34.02 4.01 -3.83
CA ALA A 32 -35.42 4.19 -3.45
C ALA A 32 -36.08 2.85 -3.07
N VAL A 33 -35.87 1.78 -3.86
CA VAL A 33 -36.39 0.43 -3.56
C VAL A 33 -35.79 -0.10 -2.27
N TRP A 34 -34.48 0.05 -2.07
CA TRP A 34 -33.81 -0.35 -0.84
C TRP A 34 -34.37 0.39 0.39
N TYR A 35 -34.56 1.71 0.28
CA TYR A 35 -35.13 2.52 1.36
C TYR A 35 -36.58 2.13 1.68
N LEU A 36 -37.42 1.90 0.66
CA LEU A 36 -38.79 1.42 0.84
C LEU A 36 -38.83 0.02 1.48
N THR A 37 -37.90 -0.86 1.10
CA THR A 37 -37.77 -2.19 1.70
C THR A 37 -37.41 -2.11 3.19
N LEU A 38 -36.53 -1.17 3.57
CA LEU A 38 -36.21 -0.93 4.98
C LEU A 38 -37.41 -0.40 5.78
N LEU A 39 -38.20 0.51 5.21
CA LEU A 39 -39.42 0.98 5.85
C LEU A 39 -40.42 -0.17 6.05
N TRP A 40 -40.57 -1.03 5.05
CA TRP A 40 -41.44 -2.20 5.15
C TRP A 40 -40.98 -3.20 6.23
N LEU A 41 -39.66 -3.45 6.33
CA LEU A 41 -39.06 -4.29 7.36
C LEU A 41 -39.22 -3.73 8.78
N GLU A 42 -39.24 -2.41 8.93
CA GLU A 42 -39.41 -1.74 10.22
C GLU A 42 -40.88 -1.78 10.64
N ASP A 43 -41.78 -1.51 9.70
CA ASP A 43 -43.23 -1.59 9.91
C ASP A 43 -43.66 -3.02 10.24
N GLY A 44 -42.96 -4.03 9.70
CA GLY A 44 -43.13 -5.43 10.05
C GLY A 44 -42.55 -5.85 11.41
N GLY A 45 -41.86 -4.94 12.12
CA GLY A 45 -41.21 -5.23 13.41
C GLY A 45 -40.04 -6.22 13.32
N ILE A 46 -39.60 -6.57 12.11
CA ILE A 46 -38.54 -7.56 11.87
C ILE A 46 -37.19 -6.96 12.27
N LEU A 47 -36.97 -5.66 12.02
CA LEU A 47 -35.73 -4.96 12.42
C LEU A 47 -35.53 -4.95 13.95
N ASP A 48 -36.60 -4.76 14.72
CA ASP A 48 -36.55 -4.78 16.19
C ASP A 48 -36.26 -6.18 16.75
N GLN A 49 -36.71 -7.25 16.08
CA GLN A 49 -36.41 -8.63 16.46
C GLN A 49 -34.92 -8.97 16.37
N TYR A 50 -34.20 -8.33 15.43
CA TYR A 50 -32.76 -8.51 15.25
C TYR A 50 -31.90 -7.44 15.95
N GLU A 51 -32.48 -6.65 16.89
CA GLU A 51 -31.83 -5.51 17.55
C GLU A 51 -31.23 -4.47 16.57
N ILE A 52 -31.84 -4.31 15.38
CA ILE A 52 -31.41 -3.37 14.34
C ILE A 52 -32.23 -2.09 14.47
N SER A 53 -31.55 -0.98 14.75
CA SER A 53 -32.18 0.35 14.86
C SER A 53 -31.70 1.28 13.75
N ARG A 54 -32.54 2.22 13.32
CA ARG A 54 -32.15 3.20 12.31
C ARG A 54 -31.59 4.45 12.96
N VAL A 55 -30.42 4.88 12.49
CA VAL A 55 -29.76 6.12 12.88
C VAL A 55 -29.74 7.05 11.66
N LEU A 56 -30.13 8.32 11.83
CA LEU A 56 -30.15 9.33 10.76
C LEU A 56 -30.96 8.90 9.51
N GLY A 57 -31.98 8.06 9.66
CA GLY A 57 -32.93 7.67 8.61
C GLY A 57 -32.43 6.64 7.60
N VAL A 58 -31.12 6.59 7.32
CA VAL A 58 -30.52 5.74 6.26
C VAL A 58 -29.50 4.74 6.82
N VAL A 59 -28.86 5.03 7.96
CA VAL A 59 -27.84 4.14 8.53
C VAL A 59 -28.50 3.11 9.44
N LEU A 60 -28.14 1.83 9.26
CA LEU A 60 -28.57 0.74 10.12
C LEU A 60 -27.54 0.54 11.23
N MET A 61 -28.00 0.57 12.47
CA MET A 61 -27.25 0.22 13.67
C MET A 61 -27.67 -1.17 14.11
N VAL A 62 -26.86 -2.17 13.78
CA VAL A 62 -27.06 -3.57 14.20
C VAL A 62 -26.38 -3.74 15.55
N ARG A 63 -27.13 -4.10 16.59
CA ARG A 63 -26.53 -4.47 17.89
C ARG A 63 -26.37 -5.98 18.01
N THR A 64 -25.28 -6.39 18.65
CA THR A 64 -25.03 -7.79 18.96
C THR A 64 -24.45 -7.94 20.37
N ARG A 65 -24.95 -8.96 21.07
CA ARG A 65 -24.39 -9.44 22.34
C ARG A 65 -23.39 -10.57 22.14
N GLN A 66 -23.30 -11.10 20.91
CA GLN A 66 -22.33 -12.14 20.58
C GLN A 66 -20.92 -11.55 20.64
N GLY A 67 -19.97 -12.31 21.20
CA GLY A 67 -18.59 -11.84 21.43
C GLY A 67 -18.27 -11.32 22.83
N GLN A 68 -19.27 -11.06 23.68
CA GLN A 68 -19.04 -10.65 25.07
C GLN A 68 -18.30 -11.71 25.90
N GLY A 69 -18.52 -13.00 25.63
CA GLY A 69 -17.80 -14.08 26.30
C GLY A 69 -16.30 -14.11 25.94
N VAL A 70 -15.97 -13.82 24.68
CA VAL A 70 -14.57 -13.68 24.23
C VAL A 70 -13.94 -12.46 24.90
N LEU A 71 -14.65 -11.34 24.92
CA LEU A 71 -14.22 -10.12 25.62
C LEU A 71 -13.90 -10.39 27.09
N GLU A 72 -14.78 -11.07 27.83
CA GLU A 72 -14.56 -11.38 29.26
C GLU A 72 -13.37 -12.33 29.46
N LYS A 73 -13.20 -13.31 28.57
CA LYS A 73 -12.06 -14.24 28.61
C LYS A 73 -10.73 -13.53 28.36
N VAL A 74 -10.68 -12.68 27.34
CA VAL A 74 -9.47 -11.94 26.93
C VAL A 74 -9.12 -10.87 27.97
N SER A 75 -10.11 -10.14 28.50
CA SER A 75 -9.91 -9.08 29.50
C SER A 75 -9.63 -9.57 30.93
N ARG A 76 -9.58 -10.89 31.16
CA ARG A 76 -9.32 -11.49 32.49
C ARG A 76 -8.01 -10.99 33.11
N ASN A 77 -6.95 -10.83 32.32
CA ASN A 77 -5.67 -10.32 32.80
C ASN A 77 -5.64 -8.78 32.81
N ARG A 78 -6.30 -8.18 33.81
CA ARG A 78 -6.42 -6.71 33.90
C ARG A 78 -5.08 -5.99 34.03
N ALA A 79 -4.07 -6.62 34.63
CA ALA A 79 -2.75 -6.01 34.80
C ALA A 79 -2.05 -5.81 33.45
N PHE A 80 -2.07 -6.84 32.60
CA PHE A 80 -1.53 -6.77 31.23
C PHE A 80 -2.20 -5.65 30.43
N TRP A 81 -3.54 -5.61 30.40
CA TRP A 81 -4.28 -4.61 29.64
C TRP A 81 -4.12 -3.18 30.16
N ARG A 82 -3.93 -2.99 31.47
CA ARG A 82 -3.54 -1.68 32.02
C ARG A 82 -2.17 -1.22 31.53
N GLY A 83 -1.21 -2.14 31.45
CA GLY A 83 0.11 -1.88 30.85
C GLY A 83 0.00 -1.54 29.35
N PHE A 84 -0.76 -2.34 28.60
CA PHE A 84 -1.05 -2.08 27.19
C PHE A 84 -1.69 -0.70 26.98
N GLY A 85 -2.65 -0.31 27.81
CA GLY A 85 -3.27 1.01 27.74
C GLY A 85 -2.29 2.15 28.00
N GLU A 86 -1.35 1.99 28.92
CA GLU A 86 -0.29 3.00 29.15
C GLU A 86 0.66 3.09 27.95
N PHE A 87 1.08 1.94 27.40
CA PHE A 87 1.87 1.89 26.17
C PHE A 87 1.14 2.58 25.00
N SER A 88 -0.16 2.32 24.86
CA SER A 88 -1.02 2.90 23.82
C SER A 88 -1.05 4.43 23.87
N ILE A 89 -1.06 5.04 25.07
CA ILE A 89 -1.02 6.50 25.20
C ILE A 89 0.26 7.06 24.57
N TRP A 90 1.42 6.48 24.92
CA TRP A 90 2.71 6.94 24.43
C TRP A 90 2.89 6.68 22.94
N LEU A 91 2.45 5.51 22.46
CA LEU A 91 2.46 5.16 21.04
C LEU A 91 1.65 6.17 20.22
N CYS A 92 0.39 6.42 20.61
CA CYS A 92 -0.46 7.39 19.93
C CYS A 92 0.11 8.81 19.99
N LEU A 93 0.69 9.22 21.13
CA LEU A 93 1.31 10.53 21.26
C LEU A 93 2.50 10.69 20.30
N PHE A 94 3.38 9.70 20.23
CA PHE A 94 4.54 9.72 19.35
C PHE A 94 4.12 9.80 17.87
N ILE A 95 3.17 8.96 17.46
CA ILE A 95 2.67 8.94 16.08
C ILE A 95 1.94 10.24 15.74
N MET A 96 1.14 10.79 16.66
CA MET A 96 0.47 12.07 16.43
C MET A 96 1.48 13.20 16.20
N VAL A 97 2.53 13.28 17.02
CA VAL A 97 3.62 14.25 16.82
C VAL A 97 4.32 14.01 15.49
N GLY A 98 4.58 12.74 15.13
CA GLY A 98 5.18 12.36 13.86
C GLY A 98 4.34 12.77 12.64
N VAL A 99 3.04 12.51 12.66
CA VAL A 99 2.12 12.91 11.58
C VAL A 99 2.04 14.43 11.46
N VAL A 100 1.95 15.15 12.58
CA VAL A 100 1.96 16.63 12.54
C VAL A 100 3.27 17.15 11.95
N ALA A 101 4.42 16.60 12.36
CA ALA A 101 5.71 16.97 11.81
C ALA A 101 5.82 16.65 10.31
N LEU A 102 5.38 15.45 9.89
CA LEU A 102 5.33 15.04 8.49
C LEU A 102 4.48 16.02 7.65
N LEU A 103 3.28 16.38 8.13
CA LEU A 103 2.42 17.33 7.44
C LEU A 103 3.08 18.71 7.33
N LEU A 104 3.72 19.20 8.39
CA LEU A 104 4.46 20.46 8.36
C LEU A 104 5.64 20.42 7.37
N LEU A 105 6.45 19.36 7.39
CA LEU A 105 7.56 19.19 6.46
C LEU A 105 7.08 19.08 5.01
N SER A 106 5.99 18.34 4.77
CA SER A 106 5.38 18.23 3.43
C SER A 106 4.87 19.58 2.93
N ALA A 107 4.27 20.39 3.81
CA ALA A 107 3.80 21.73 3.47
C ALA A 107 4.97 22.67 3.13
N ILE A 108 6.08 22.60 3.89
CA ILE A 108 7.29 23.37 3.61
C ILE A 108 7.93 22.93 2.28
N ALA A 109 8.07 21.62 2.05
CA ALA A 109 8.62 21.09 0.81
C ALA A 109 7.80 21.53 -0.41
N THR A 110 6.47 21.42 -0.32
CA THR A 110 5.54 21.86 -1.38
C THR A 110 5.63 23.37 -1.63
N ALA A 111 5.85 24.17 -0.58
CA ALA A 111 6.01 25.62 -0.72
C ALA A 111 7.33 26.04 -1.39
N MET A 112 8.41 25.24 -1.22
CA MET A 112 9.71 25.50 -1.85
C MET A 112 9.78 24.97 -3.28
N SER A 113 9.14 23.84 -3.56
CA SER A 113 9.14 23.16 -4.85
C SER A 113 7.73 22.66 -5.14
N PRO A 114 6.86 23.49 -5.74
CA PRO A 114 5.50 23.07 -6.07
C PRO A 114 5.56 21.92 -7.09
N PRO A 115 4.92 20.77 -6.82
CA PRO A 115 4.87 19.67 -7.77
C PRO A 115 4.09 20.08 -9.02
N GLU A 116 4.59 19.66 -10.19
CA GLU A 116 3.97 19.99 -11.49
C GLU A 116 2.70 19.17 -11.77
N ASP A 117 2.60 17.97 -11.18
CA ASP A 117 1.45 17.08 -11.28
C ASP A 117 0.60 17.10 -10.00
N TYR A 118 -0.70 17.30 -10.15
CA TYR A 118 -1.66 17.18 -9.04
C TYR A 118 -2.39 15.83 -9.12
N LEU A 119 -2.43 15.10 -8.00
CA LEU A 119 -3.31 13.95 -7.88
C LEU A 119 -4.78 14.43 -7.83
N PRO A 120 -5.71 13.78 -8.56
CA PRO A 120 -7.12 14.12 -8.47
C PRO A 120 -7.64 13.93 -7.03
N ALA A 121 -8.54 14.81 -6.57
CA ALA A 121 -9.06 14.77 -5.21
C ALA A 121 -9.77 13.45 -4.84
N SER A 122 -10.25 12.69 -5.84
CA SER A 122 -10.81 11.35 -5.66
C SER A 122 -9.77 10.35 -5.14
N ASP A 123 -8.53 10.44 -5.63
CA ASP A 123 -7.45 9.50 -5.31
C ASP A 123 -6.88 9.73 -3.91
N LEU A 124 -7.15 10.90 -3.33
CA LEU A 124 -6.78 11.25 -1.96
C LEU A 124 -7.66 10.56 -0.90
N LEU A 125 -8.90 10.20 -1.24
CA LEU A 125 -9.87 9.62 -0.31
C LEU A 125 -9.79 8.08 -0.22
N LEU A 126 -8.93 7.43 -1.02
CA LEU A 126 -8.66 5.98 -1.00
C LEU A 126 -9.94 5.13 -0.94
N ILE A 127 -10.95 5.51 -1.71
CA ILE A 127 -12.27 4.86 -1.71
C ILE A 127 -12.17 3.53 -2.50
N PRO A 128 -12.39 2.36 -1.86
CA PRO A 128 -12.24 1.08 -2.53
C PRO A 128 -13.12 0.95 -3.77
N GLY A 129 -12.51 0.60 -4.91
CA GLY A 129 -13.20 0.44 -6.20
C GLY A 129 -13.56 1.73 -6.94
N VAL A 130 -13.26 2.91 -6.38
CA VAL A 130 -13.44 4.22 -7.03
C VAL A 130 -12.09 4.83 -7.37
N THR A 131 -11.12 4.75 -6.46
CA THR A 131 -9.74 5.16 -6.73
C THR A 131 -9.04 4.11 -7.58
N SER A 132 -8.39 4.53 -8.67
CA SER A 132 -7.85 3.63 -9.72
C SER A 132 -6.97 2.50 -9.18
N PHE A 133 -6.25 2.76 -8.08
CA PHE A 133 -5.27 1.86 -7.51
C PHE A 133 -5.72 1.13 -6.22
N VAL A 134 -7.00 1.23 -5.83
CA VAL A 134 -7.50 0.55 -4.61
C VAL A 134 -8.55 -0.48 -5.01
N PRO A 135 -8.21 -1.79 -5.03
CA PRO A 135 -9.19 -2.84 -5.34
C PRO A 135 -10.33 -2.84 -4.33
N PHE A 136 -11.50 -3.38 -4.68
CA PHE A 136 -12.65 -3.34 -3.77
C PHE A 136 -12.51 -4.33 -2.59
N TRP A 137 -12.23 -5.60 -2.87
CA TRP A 137 -12.39 -6.68 -1.89
C TRP A 137 -11.39 -6.65 -0.73
N TRP A 138 -10.09 -6.48 -1.02
CA TRP A 138 -9.03 -6.53 0.01
C TRP A 138 -9.12 -5.39 1.02
N PRO A 139 -9.29 -4.12 0.60
CA PRO A 139 -9.41 -2.99 1.52
C PRO A 139 -10.71 -3.03 2.32
N VAL A 140 -11.83 -3.49 1.75
CA VAL A 140 -13.07 -3.70 2.50
C VAL A 140 -12.89 -4.76 3.59
N LEU A 141 -12.23 -5.88 3.28
CA LEU A 141 -11.94 -6.91 4.26
C LEU A 141 -11.00 -6.38 5.37
N ALA A 142 -9.96 -5.65 4.99
CA ALA A 142 -9.03 -5.01 5.92
C ALA A 142 -9.73 -3.98 6.81
N LEU A 143 -10.66 -3.18 6.27
CA LEU A 143 -11.46 -2.21 7.00
C LEU A 143 -12.37 -2.90 8.03
N ILE A 144 -13.05 -3.98 7.64
CA ILE A 144 -13.87 -4.78 8.56
C ILE A 144 -13.01 -5.32 9.70
N PHE A 145 -11.87 -5.91 9.38
CA PHE A 145 -10.94 -6.43 10.38
C PHE A 145 -10.45 -5.33 11.33
N ALA A 146 -10.03 -4.18 10.78
CA ALA A 146 -9.54 -3.03 11.55
C ALA A 146 -10.63 -2.47 12.49
N LEU A 147 -11.87 -2.31 12.01
CA LEU A 147 -12.98 -1.86 12.85
C LEU A 147 -13.29 -2.85 13.98
N VAL A 148 -13.29 -4.15 13.68
CA VAL A 148 -13.53 -5.18 14.69
C VAL A 148 -12.48 -5.11 15.79
N ILE A 149 -11.18 -5.15 15.46
CA ILE A 149 -10.13 -5.13 16.48
C ILE A 149 -10.12 -3.80 17.26
N HIS A 150 -10.41 -2.68 16.59
CA HIS A 150 -10.47 -1.34 17.20
C HIS A 150 -11.51 -1.28 18.32
N GLU A 151 -12.74 -1.68 18.01
CA GLU A 151 -13.85 -1.71 18.95
C GLU A 151 -13.65 -2.72 20.07
N TYR A 152 -13.11 -3.90 19.74
CA TYR A 152 -12.75 -4.87 20.77
C TYR A 152 -11.67 -4.32 21.70
N SER A 153 -10.70 -3.56 21.20
CA SER A 153 -9.66 -2.93 22.02
C SER A 153 -10.25 -1.92 23.01
N HIS A 154 -11.18 -1.07 22.55
CA HIS A 154 -11.95 -0.22 23.46
C HIS A 154 -12.72 -1.03 24.51
N GLY A 155 -13.40 -2.10 24.10
CA GLY A 155 -14.13 -2.98 25.02
C GLY A 155 -13.22 -3.66 26.06
N ILE A 156 -12.06 -4.16 25.64
CA ILE A 156 -11.07 -4.81 26.50
C ILE A 156 -10.54 -3.81 27.51
N GLN A 157 -10.20 -2.60 27.08
CA GLN A 157 -9.68 -1.58 27.96
C GLN A 157 -10.75 -1.08 28.94
N ALA A 158 -12.00 -0.98 28.51
CA ALA A 158 -13.12 -0.69 29.40
C ALA A 158 -13.20 -1.73 30.54
N ARG A 159 -13.16 -3.03 30.20
CA ARG A 159 -13.20 -4.13 31.17
C ARG A 159 -11.97 -4.19 32.08
N ALA A 160 -10.78 -3.87 31.57
CA ALA A 160 -9.55 -3.80 32.36
C ALA A 160 -9.60 -2.73 33.48
N HIS A 161 -10.40 -1.68 33.26
CA HIS A 161 -10.70 -0.63 34.24
C HIS A 161 -11.98 -0.88 35.05
N GLY A 162 -12.63 -2.02 34.86
CA GLY A 162 -13.83 -2.40 35.61
C GLY A 162 -15.13 -1.78 35.10
N MET A 163 -15.10 -1.14 33.92
CA MET A 163 -16.29 -0.60 33.27
C MET A 163 -17.07 -1.69 32.53
N ARG A 164 -18.40 -1.56 32.50
CA ARG A 164 -19.29 -2.49 31.81
C ARG A 164 -19.46 -2.10 30.34
N VAL A 165 -19.32 -3.10 29.47
CA VAL A 165 -19.65 -3.01 28.03
C VAL A 165 -21.00 -3.68 27.82
N ARG A 166 -22.00 -2.93 27.32
CA ARG A 166 -23.40 -3.38 27.20
C ARG A 166 -23.68 -4.17 25.93
N SER A 167 -23.16 -3.69 24.80
CA SER A 167 -23.36 -4.28 23.49
C SER A 167 -22.19 -3.91 22.58
N PHE A 168 -21.96 -4.72 21.55
CA PHE A 168 -21.24 -4.29 20.36
C PHE A 168 -22.26 -3.95 19.30
N GLY A 169 -21.88 -3.13 18.33
CA GLY A 169 -22.71 -2.91 17.17
C GLY A 169 -21.92 -2.54 15.93
N LEU A 170 -22.61 -2.65 14.80
CA LEU A 170 -22.11 -2.35 13.47
C LEU A 170 -23.02 -1.29 12.85
N LEU A 171 -22.41 -0.25 12.28
CA LEU A 171 -23.06 0.79 11.51
C LEU A 171 -22.92 0.44 10.03
N LEU A 172 -24.05 0.27 9.36
CA LEU A 172 -24.13 -0.10 7.95
C LEU A 172 -24.82 1.02 7.17
N ALA A 173 -24.19 1.49 6.09
CA ALA A 173 -24.85 2.29 5.06
C ALA A 173 -25.11 1.39 3.85
N GLY A 174 -26.34 0.93 3.67
CA GLY A 174 -26.61 -0.12 2.69
C GLY A 174 -25.89 -1.42 3.05
N PRO A 175 -25.19 -2.07 2.09
CA PRO A 175 -24.39 -3.26 2.36
C PRO A 175 -22.99 -2.95 2.93
N ILE A 176 -22.59 -1.67 3.00
CA ILE A 176 -21.22 -1.28 3.35
C ILE A 176 -21.12 -0.99 4.86
N PRO A 177 -20.22 -1.65 5.59
CA PRO A 177 -19.91 -1.29 6.98
C PRO A 177 -19.16 0.03 7.01
N ILE A 178 -19.81 1.05 7.57
CA ILE A 178 -19.24 2.38 7.73
C ILE A 178 -18.58 2.58 9.10
N GLY A 179 -18.83 1.68 10.05
CA GLY A 179 -18.20 1.72 11.36
C GLY A 179 -18.66 0.57 12.24
N ALA A 180 -17.93 0.34 13.33
CA ALA A 180 -18.37 -0.48 14.44
C ALA A 180 -18.39 0.37 15.70
N PHE A 181 -19.06 -0.07 16.75
CA PHE A 181 -18.95 0.55 18.07
C PHE A 181 -19.04 -0.51 19.17
N ALA A 182 -18.34 -0.27 20.27
CA ALA A 182 -18.62 -0.89 21.55
C ALA A 182 -19.36 0.17 22.37
N GLU A 183 -20.48 -0.19 23.01
CA GLU A 183 -21.19 0.71 23.94
C GLU A 183 -20.68 0.47 25.38
N PRO A 184 -19.62 1.17 25.84
CA PRO A 184 -19.34 1.30 27.26
C PRO A 184 -20.45 2.12 27.93
N GLN A 185 -20.67 1.91 29.22
CA GLN A 185 -21.62 2.74 29.97
C GLN A 185 -21.07 4.17 30.07
N GLN A 186 -21.66 5.11 29.31
CA GLN A 186 -21.23 6.51 29.24
C GLN A 186 -21.09 7.16 30.62
N HIS A 187 -21.96 6.80 31.58
CA HIS A 187 -21.89 7.32 32.94
C HIS A 187 -20.65 6.83 33.73
N GLU A 188 -20.15 5.63 33.45
CA GLU A 188 -18.94 5.07 34.07
C GLU A 188 -17.70 5.73 33.47
N MET A 189 -17.70 5.99 32.16
CA MET A 189 -16.61 6.68 31.48
C MET A 189 -16.42 8.12 31.96
N VAL A 190 -17.51 8.88 32.13
CA VAL A 190 -17.43 10.29 32.56
C VAL A 190 -16.93 10.40 34.01
N ARG A 191 -17.22 9.41 34.86
CA ARG A 191 -16.75 9.36 36.25
C ARG A 191 -15.33 8.82 36.39
N ALA A 192 -14.78 8.17 35.37
CA ALA A 192 -13.45 7.61 35.40
C ALA A 192 -12.36 8.71 35.41
N PRO A 193 -11.24 8.50 36.10
CA PRO A 193 -10.12 9.45 36.12
C PRO A 193 -9.51 9.64 34.73
N LEU A 194 -8.89 10.80 34.51
CA LEU A 194 -8.37 11.22 33.19
C LEU A 194 -7.49 10.16 32.53
N ARG A 195 -6.54 9.57 33.27
CA ARG A 195 -5.64 8.55 32.71
C ARG A 195 -6.38 7.31 32.21
N GLU A 196 -7.41 6.86 32.91
CA GLU A 196 -8.19 5.69 32.49
C GLU A 196 -8.98 5.96 31.21
N ARG A 197 -9.51 7.19 31.09
CA ARG A 197 -10.15 7.67 29.86
C ARG A 197 -9.15 7.76 28.71
N MET A 198 -7.95 8.29 28.95
CA MET A 198 -6.89 8.35 27.94
C MET A 198 -6.48 6.96 27.45
N ARG A 199 -6.31 5.98 28.36
CA ARG A 199 -6.01 4.59 27.98
C ARG A 199 -7.11 4.00 27.12
N LEU A 200 -8.37 4.24 27.49
CA LEU A 200 -9.53 3.79 26.71
C LEU A 200 -9.51 4.39 25.29
N TYR A 201 -9.33 5.70 25.15
CA TYR A 201 -9.30 6.36 23.83
C TYR A 201 -8.08 5.96 22.99
N ALA A 202 -6.92 5.76 23.61
CA ALA A 202 -5.70 5.39 22.89
C ALA A 202 -5.69 3.92 22.41
N ALA A 203 -6.42 3.03 23.10
CA ALA A 203 -6.40 1.60 22.81
C ALA A 203 -6.89 1.23 21.39
N GLY A 204 -7.92 1.92 20.89
CA GLY A 204 -8.48 1.67 19.54
C GLY A 204 -7.48 1.96 18.42
N PRO A 205 -6.96 3.19 18.28
CA PRO A 205 -5.94 3.49 17.27
C PRO A 205 -4.68 2.64 17.43
N SER A 206 -4.23 2.40 18.67
CA SER A 206 -3.01 1.64 18.94
C SER A 206 -3.07 0.20 18.46
N ILE A 207 -4.20 -0.50 18.62
CA ILE A 207 -4.30 -1.89 18.15
C ILE A 207 -4.22 -1.97 16.62
N ASN A 208 -4.79 -0.98 15.91
CA ASN A 208 -4.70 -0.93 14.46
C ASN A 208 -3.26 -0.69 14.02
N ILE A 209 -2.55 0.24 14.66
CA ILE A 209 -1.12 0.49 14.40
C ILE A 209 -0.31 -0.79 14.60
N ILE A 210 -0.50 -1.48 15.74
CA ILE A 210 0.21 -2.72 16.05
C ILE A 210 -0.12 -3.82 15.03
N ALA A 211 -1.39 -3.96 14.65
CA ALA A 211 -1.82 -4.94 13.64
C ALA A 211 -1.21 -4.64 12.27
N THR A 212 -1.13 -3.36 11.87
CA THR A 212 -0.43 -2.94 10.65
C THR A 212 1.04 -3.33 10.70
N TYR A 213 1.75 -2.98 11.76
CA TYR A 213 3.17 -3.34 11.91
C TYR A 213 3.40 -4.85 11.91
N LEU A 214 2.56 -5.61 12.60
CA LEU A 214 2.63 -7.08 12.60
C LEU A 214 2.38 -7.64 11.21
N THR A 215 1.39 -7.12 10.48
CA THR A 215 1.07 -7.57 9.12
C THR A 215 2.22 -7.27 8.17
N LEU A 216 2.78 -6.06 8.21
CA LEU A 216 3.94 -5.68 7.41
C LEU A 216 5.15 -6.54 7.75
N PHE A 217 5.40 -6.80 9.02
CA PHE A 217 6.47 -7.70 9.45
C PHE A 217 6.28 -9.12 8.88
N LEU A 218 5.07 -9.67 8.95
CA LEU A 218 4.75 -10.97 8.34
C LEU A 218 4.92 -10.96 6.82
N LEU A 219 4.59 -9.85 6.15
CA LEU A 219 4.79 -9.67 4.72
C LEU A 219 6.29 -9.66 4.37
N CYS A 220 7.13 -8.97 5.16
CA CYS A 220 8.58 -8.97 4.99
C CYS A 220 9.16 -10.39 5.22
N ALA A 221 8.71 -11.06 6.28
CA ALA A 221 9.15 -12.41 6.60
C ALA A 221 8.79 -13.41 5.50
N THR A 222 7.58 -13.32 4.93
CA THR A 222 7.16 -14.17 3.81
C THR A 222 7.90 -13.82 2.51
N ALA A 223 8.10 -12.54 2.23
CA ALA A 223 8.84 -12.08 1.06
C ALA A 223 10.32 -12.51 1.07
N SER A 224 10.92 -12.74 2.24
CA SER A 224 12.29 -13.29 2.35
C SER A 224 12.48 -14.67 1.71
N GLY A 225 11.39 -15.41 1.48
CA GLY A 225 11.41 -16.69 0.80
C GLY A 225 11.18 -16.63 -0.71
N LEU A 226 10.99 -15.44 -1.28
CA LEU A 226 10.94 -15.25 -2.73
C LEU A 226 12.36 -15.33 -3.31
N VAL A 227 12.51 -15.90 -4.49
CA VAL A 227 13.78 -15.97 -5.22
C VAL A 227 13.56 -15.55 -6.67
N ALA A 228 14.62 -15.11 -7.34
CA ALA A 228 14.57 -14.85 -8.76
C ALA A 228 14.25 -16.14 -9.54
N SER A 229 13.37 -16.04 -10.52
CA SER A 229 13.03 -17.14 -11.43
C SER A 229 14.22 -17.50 -12.32
N SER A 230 14.96 -16.48 -12.78
CA SER A 230 16.23 -16.63 -13.48
C SER A 230 17.25 -15.62 -12.93
N PRO A 231 18.52 -16.02 -12.72
CA PRO A 231 19.59 -15.06 -12.47
C PRO A 231 19.80 -14.18 -13.71
N GLY A 232 20.27 -12.94 -13.50
CA GLY A 232 20.48 -11.97 -14.57
C GLY A 232 20.17 -10.53 -14.15
N VAL A 233 20.20 -9.65 -15.15
CA VAL A 233 19.84 -8.23 -15.01
C VAL A 233 18.76 -7.86 -16.01
N TYR A 234 17.93 -6.86 -15.68
CA TYR A 234 16.94 -6.30 -16.59
C TYR A 234 17.00 -4.78 -16.56
N ALA A 235 16.56 -4.14 -17.63
CA ALA A 235 16.39 -2.70 -17.73
C ALA A 235 14.91 -2.35 -17.75
N SER A 236 14.52 -1.27 -17.07
CA SER A 236 13.13 -0.77 -17.11
C SER A 236 12.87 0.20 -18.25
N GLY A 237 13.93 0.74 -18.85
CA GLY A 237 13.83 1.57 -20.05
C GLY A 237 14.97 1.27 -21.02
N ILE A 238 14.68 1.42 -22.30
CA ILE A 238 15.64 1.33 -23.40
C ILE A 238 15.80 2.73 -23.98
N ILE A 239 17.04 3.15 -24.25
CA ILE A 239 17.36 4.46 -24.79
C ILE A 239 17.29 4.38 -26.32
N ALA A 240 16.53 5.28 -26.94
CA ALA A 240 16.34 5.29 -28.38
C ALA A 240 17.62 5.65 -29.13
N GLY A 241 17.87 4.95 -30.24
CA GLY A 241 19.05 5.15 -31.10
C GLY A 241 20.36 4.59 -30.55
N GLU A 242 20.31 3.79 -29.49
CA GLU A 242 21.47 3.12 -28.88
C GLU A 242 21.44 1.60 -29.12
N GLY A 243 22.56 0.94 -28.83
CA GLY A 243 22.78 -0.48 -29.13
C GLY A 243 21.67 -1.43 -28.66
N ALA A 244 21.09 -1.20 -27.47
CA ALA A 244 20.00 -2.01 -26.95
C ALA A 244 18.74 -1.96 -27.85
N GLU A 245 18.36 -0.79 -28.34
CA GLU A 245 17.21 -0.66 -29.24
C GLU A 245 17.51 -1.30 -30.60
N GLU A 246 18.70 -1.05 -31.15
CA GLU A 246 19.13 -1.61 -32.44
C GLU A 246 19.19 -3.14 -32.43
N GLY A 247 19.66 -3.72 -31.32
CA GLY A 247 19.66 -5.17 -31.07
C GLY A 247 18.27 -5.75 -30.78
N GLY A 248 17.23 -4.91 -30.68
CA GLY A 248 15.86 -5.34 -30.41
C GLY A 248 15.63 -5.80 -28.97
N LEU A 249 16.38 -5.26 -27.99
CA LEU A 249 16.11 -5.46 -26.57
C LEU A 249 14.85 -4.68 -26.17
N VAL A 250 13.96 -5.32 -25.41
CA VAL A 250 12.72 -4.71 -24.93
C VAL A 250 12.81 -4.50 -23.40
N PRO A 251 12.19 -3.45 -22.83
CA PRO A 251 12.15 -3.28 -21.37
C PRO A 251 11.68 -4.55 -20.64
N TYR A 252 12.26 -4.82 -19.48
CA TYR A 252 11.98 -5.97 -18.60
C TYR A 252 12.28 -7.36 -19.19
N GLU A 253 13.08 -7.43 -20.26
CA GLU A 253 13.74 -8.68 -20.63
C GLU A 253 15.00 -8.91 -19.77
N ILE A 254 15.34 -10.17 -19.53
CA ILE A 254 16.44 -10.52 -18.60
C ILE A 254 17.67 -10.89 -19.41
N ILE A 255 18.74 -10.12 -19.26
CA ILE A 255 20.08 -10.44 -19.78
C ILE A 255 20.70 -11.48 -18.85
N THR A 256 21.03 -12.62 -19.42
CA THR A 256 21.58 -13.78 -18.69
C THR A 256 23.03 -14.07 -19.05
N HIS A 257 23.47 -13.72 -20.27
CA HIS A 257 24.85 -13.89 -20.71
C HIS A 257 25.27 -12.75 -21.63
N ILE A 258 26.58 -12.48 -21.66
CA ILE A 258 27.27 -11.59 -22.60
C ILE A 258 28.43 -12.38 -23.19
N ASP A 259 28.47 -12.56 -24.51
CA ASP A 259 29.49 -13.34 -25.22
C ASP A 259 29.71 -14.75 -24.63
N GLY A 260 28.63 -15.35 -24.11
CA GLY A 260 28.64 -16.67 -23.46
C GLY A 260 29.06 -16.67 -21.98
N HIS A 261 29.48 -15.53 -21.43
CA HIS A 261 29.79 -15.36 -20.01
C HIS A 261 28.50 -15.17 -19.20
N PRO A 262 28.27 -15.97 -18.13
CA PRO A 262 27.03 -15.91 -17.36
C PRO A 262 26.97 -14.66 -16.47
N ILE A 263 25.84 -13.97 -16.50
CA ILE A 263 25.51 -12.80 -15.68
C ILE A 263 24.54 -13.22 -14.59
N LEU A 264 24.96 -13.19 -13.32
CA LEU A 264 24.07 -13.53 -12.20
C LEU A 264 23.43 -12.30 -11.57
N GLY A 265 24.02 -11.12 -11.78
CA GLY A 265 23.50 -9.84 -11.31
C GLY A 265 24.30 -8.65 -11.80
N TYR A 266 24.02 -7.48 -11.21
CA TYR A 266 24.60 -6.20 -11.62
C TYR A 266 26.13 -6.15 -11.54
N SER A 267 26.76 -6.79 -10.55
CA SER A 267 28.22 -6.83 -10.43
C SER A 267 28.86 -7.48 -11.65
N ASP A 268 28.37 -8.66 -12.02
CA ASP A 268 28.91 -9.47 -13.11
C ASP A 268 28.66 -8.75 -14.44
N PHE A 269 27.47 -8.16 -14.60
CA PHE A 269 27.16 -7.33 -15.77
C PHE A 269 28.14 -6.15 -15.91
N SER A 270 28.41 -5.44 -14.80
CA SER A 270 29.31 -4.29 -14.81
C SER A 270 30.75 -4.69 -15.08
N GLU A 271 31.19 -5.85 -14.60
CA GLU A 271 32.53 -6.38 -14.84
C GLU A 271 32.70 -6.77 -16.31
N GLU A 272 31.76 -7.54 -16.87
CA GLU A 272 31.80 -7.94 -18.28
C GLU A 272 31.73 -6.71 -19.21
N MET A 273 30.83 -5.76 -18.95
CA MET A 273 30.76 -4.52 -19.73
C MET A 273 32.03 -3.67 -19.67
N SER A 274 32.79 -3.72 -18.57
CA SER A 274 34.06 -2.98 -18.45
C SER A 274 35.20 -3.58 -19.29
N SER A 275 35.03 -4.81 -19.77
CA SER A 275 35.98 -5.47 -20.66
C SER A 275 35.74 -5.16 -22.14
N LEU A 276 34.58 -4.58 -22.46
CA LEU A 276 34.14 -4.26 -23.82
C LEU A 276 34.40 -2.79 -24.16
N SER A 277 34.52 -2.48 -25.44
CA SER A 277 34.76 -1.12 -25.94
C SER A 277 33.60 -0.56 -26.77
N ALA A 278 33.49 0.76 -26.85
CA ALA A 278 32.55 1.42 -27.74
C ALA A 278 32.80 1.03 -29.21
N GLY A 279 31.73 0.75 -29.95
CA GLY A 279 31.75 0.27 -31.33
C GLY A 279 32.03 -1.23 -31.49
N GLU A 280 32.31 -1.95 -30.41
CA GLU A 280 32.41 -3.41 -30.40
C GLU A 280 31.03 -4.06 -30.58
N GLN A 281 31.00 -5.22 -31.25
CA GLN A 281 29.80 -6.04 -31.37
C GLN A 281 29.89 -7.21 -30.40
N SER A 282 28.89 -7.33 -29.53
CA SER A 282 28.76 -8.41 -28.55
C SER A 282 27.41 -9.09 -28.66
N VAL A 283 27.37 -10.37 -28.32
CA VAL A 283 26.18 -11.20 -28.33
C VAL A 283 25.60 -11.29 -26.93
N PHE A 284 24.37 -10.81 -26.75
CA PHE A 284 23.66 -10.89 -25.48
C PHE A 284 22.63 -12.01 -25.53
N THR A 285 22.65 -12.90 -24.53
CA THR A 285 21.60 -13.92 -24.35
C THR A 285 20.52 -13.38 -23.43
N VAL A 286 19.31 -13.26 -23.97
CA VAL A 286 18.18 -12.60 -23.33
C VAL A 286 17.03 -13.58 -23.16
N LEU A 287 16.38 -13.53 -21.99
CA LEU A 287 15.10 -14.17 -21.75
C LEU A 287 13.96 -13.19 -22.00
N SER A 288 13.05 -13.59 -22.88
CA SER A 288 11.86 -12.80 -23.21
C SER A 288 10.93 -12.63 -22.00
N HIS A 289 9.89 -11.81 -22.19
CA HIS A 289 8.70 -11.87 -21.35
C HIS A 289 8.12 -13.29 -21.31
N PRO A 290 7.48 -13.66 -20.19
CA PRO A 290 6.74 -14.92 -20.14
C PRO A 290 5.57 -14.90 -21.13
N ASP A 291 5.34 -16.03 -21.79
CA ASP A 291 4.16 -16.22 -22.62
C ASP A 291 2.89 -16.45 -21.78
N SER A 292 1.75 -16.73 -22.43
CA SER A 292 0.49 -17.02 -21.73
C SER A 292 0.53 -18.25 -20.81
N HIS A 293 1.55 -19.11 -20.96
CA HIS A 293 1.79 -20.27 -20.12
C HIS A 293 2.83 -20.02 -19.02
N GLY A 294 3.45 -18.84 -19.00
CA GLY A 294 4.50 -18.47 -18.04
C GLY A 294 5.90 -18.86 -18.50
N ASP A 295 6.06 -19.40 -19.70
CA ASP A 295 7.33 -19.85 -20.24
C ASP A 295 8.08 -18.70 -20.92
N ARG A 296 9.39 -18.61 -20.70
CA ARG A 296 10.26 -17.61 -21.33
C ARG A 296 11.06 -18.25 -22.45
N THR A 297 11.18 -17.53 -23.57
CA THR A 297 12.02 -17.96 -24.69
C THR A 297 13.39 -17.33 -24.57
N VAL A 298 14.43 -18.11 -24.86
CA VAL A 298 15.81 -17.63 -24.95
C VAL A 298 16.04 -17.14 -26.37
N ARG A 299 16.58 -15.94 -26.52
CA ARG A 299 17.11 -15.45 -27.79
C ARG A 299 18.48 -14.81 -27.61
N GLU A 300 19.27 -14.86 -28.66
CA GLU A 300 20.52 -14.12 -28.77
C GLU A 300 20.27 -12.87 -29.59
N ILE A 301 20.79 -11.74 -29.13
CA ILE A 301 20.75 -10.47 -29.86
C ILE A 301 22.19 -10.02 -30.08
N GLU A 302 22.48 -9.58 -31.29
CA GLU A 302 23.76 -8.94 -31.62
C GLU A 302 23.60 -7.43 -31.40
N VAL A 303 24.47 -6.87 -30.56
CA VAL A 303 24.41 -5.46 -30.15
C VAL A 303 25.72 -4.80 -30.52
N THR A 304 25.65 -3.66 -31.20
CA THR A 304 26.80 -2.77 -31.37
C THR A 304 26.79 -1.76 -30.23
N LEU A 305 27.84 -1.74 -29.42
CA LEU A 305 27.90 -0.92 -28.20
C LEU A 305 28.14 0.56 -28.55
N GLY A 306 27.38 1.45 -27.93
CA GLY A 306 27.59 2.89 -28.01
C GLY A 306 28.78 3.38 -27.18
N ASP A 307 29.05 4.68 -27.24
CA ASP A 307 30.06 5.35 -26.41
C ASP A 307 29.39 6.03 -25.22
N ARG A 308 29.66 5.56 -24.00
CA ARG A 308 28.99 6.04 -22.78
C ARG A 308 29.26 7.53 -22.55
N HIS A 309 30.51 7.95 -22.74
CA HIS A 309 30.93 9.33 -22.60
C HIS A 309 30.23 10.23 -23.64
N GLY A 310 30.23 9.80 -24.91
CA GLY A 310 29.58 10.48 -26.02
C GLY A 310 28.08 10.63 -25.85
N TYR A 311 27.39 9.61 -25.34
CA TYR A 311 25.97 9.69 -25.02
C TYR A 311 25.66 10.82 -24.04
N TYR A 312 26.36 10.90 -22.90
CA TYR A 312 26.11 11.95 -21.92
C TYR A 312 26.41 13.35 -22.44
N LEU A 313 27.44 13.51 -23.27
CA LEU A 313 27.71 14.80 -23.94
C LEU A 313 26.64 15.16 -24.98
N SER A 314 26.04 14.17 -25.65
CA SER A 314 25.01 14.41 -26.65
C SER A 314 23.75 15.05 -26.04
N LEU A 315 23.45 14.77 -24.77
CA LEU A 315 22.32 15.35 -24.03
C LEU A 315 22.42 16.87 -23.82
N CYS A 316 23.62 17.44 -23.95
CA CYS A 316 23.82 18.89 -23.86
C CYS A 316 23.40 19.65 -25.12
N GLU A 317 23.06 18.97 -26.22
CA GLU A 317 22.60 19.58 -27.49
C GLU A 317 23.54 20.68 -28.04
N GLY A 318 24.84 20.61 -27.70
CA GLY A 318 25.85 21.59 -28.12
C GLY A 318 26.03 22.81 -27.19
N ASP A 319 25.36 22.86 -26.04
CA ASP A 319 25.60 23.89 -25.02
C ASP A 319 26.99 23.72 -24.39
N THR A 320 27.83 24.74 -24.53
CA THR A 320 29.23 24.71 -24.10
C THR A 320 29.40 24.63 -22.58
N ILE A 321 28.50 25.26 -21.81
CA ILE A 321 28.58 25.25 -20.34
C ILE A 321 28.19 23.86 -19.84
N CYS A 322 27.09 23.30 -20.37
CA CYS A 322 26.67 21.94 -20.06
C CYS A 322 27.77 20.92 -20.39
N ILE A 323 28.42 21.05 -21.55
CA ILE A 323 29.49 20.14 -21.97
C ILE A 323 30.69 20.22 -21.02
N GLU A 324 31.11 21.42 -20.60
CA GLU A 324 32.24 21.58 -19.67
C GLU A 324 31.92 20.99 -18.29
N GLU A 325 30.73 21.28 -17.75
CA GLU A 325 30.27 20.71 -16.48
C GLU A 325 30.15 19.19 -16.56
N THR A 326 29.52 18.67 -17.62
CA THR A 326 29.33 17.23 -17.81
C THR A 326 30.66 16.50 -17.97
N ASN A 327 31.62 17.03 -18.74
CA ASN A 327 32.96 16.45 -18.84
C ASN A 327 33.65 16.36 -17.48
N SER A 328 33.54 17.40 -16.65
CA SER A 328 34.13 17.37 -15.30
C SER A 328 33.50 16.26 -14.44
N LEU A 329 32.17 16.11 -14.52
CA LEU A 329 31.44 15.08 -13.79
C LEU A 329 31.78 13.66 -14.29
N LEU A 330 31.87 13.46 -15.60
CA LEU A 330 32.25 12.17 -16.19
C LEU A 330 33.66 11.76 -15.77
N ALA A 331 34.60 12.70 -15.74
CA ALA A 331 35.96 12.45 -15.26
C ALA A 331 35.98 12.03 -13.78
N ASP A 332 35.18 12.68 -12.93
CA ASP A 332 35.06 12.31 -11.51
C ASP A 332 34.42 10.92 -11.31
N LEU A 333 33.52 10.51 -12.22
CA LEU A 333 32.91 9.18 -12.25
C LEU A 333 33.79 8.12 -12.92
N GLY A 334 34.95 8.49 -13.47
CA GLY A 334 35.84 7.60 -14.21
C GLY A 334 35.23 7.08 -15.52
N ILE A 335 34.38 7.88 -16.15
CA ILE A 335 33.79 7.57 -17.45
C ILE A 335 34.66 8.19 -18.54
N GLU A 336 35.29 7.34 -19.34
CA GLU A 336 36.21 7.76 -20.40
C GLU A 336 35.61 7.54 -21.79
N GLN A 337 36.19 8.22 -22.78
CA GLN A 337 35.85 7.98 -24.19
C GLN A 337 36.32 6.57 -24.59
N GLY A 338 35.43 5.80 -25.21
CA GLY A 338 35.64 4.40 -25.56
C GLY A 338 34.94 3.44 -24.59
N ASP A 339 34.37 3.92 -23.48
CA ASP A 339 33.60 3.10 -22.56
C ASP A 339 32.34 2.55 -23.23
N ALA A 340 32.18 1.22 -23.20
CA ALA A 340 31.02 0.56 -23.78
C ALA A 340 29.70 1.01 -23.14
N PHE A 341 28.70 1.24 -23.99
CA PHE A 341 27.37 1.63 -23.57
C PHE A 341 26.30 0.78 -24.24
N LEU A 342 25.49 0.11 -23.44
CA LEU A 342 24.37 -0.68 -23.94
C LEU A 342 23.16 0.19 -24.32
N GLY A 343 22.98 1.37 -23.74
CA GLY A 343 21.79 2.20 -24.01
C GLY A 343 20.55 1.80 -23.21
N VAL A 344 20.70 1.57 -21.91
CA VAL A 344 19.61 1.13 -21.02
C VAL A 344 19.47 2.04 -19.81
N SER A 345 18.25 2.13 -19.28
CA SER A 345 17.91 2.94 -18.10
C SER A 345 17.47 2.08 -16.93
N ASN A 346 17.92 2.47 -15.73
CA ASN A 346 17.57 1.87 -14.45
C ASN A 346 17.72 0.33 -14.48
N LEU A 347 18.94 -0.11 -14.82
CA LEU A 347 19.35 -1.51 -14.84
C LEU A 347 19.39 -2.07 -13.42
N ARG A 348 18.78 -3.24 -13.20
CA ARG A 348 18.68 -3.89 -11.89
C ARG A 348 18.88 -5.40 -12.00
N SER A 349 19.40 -6.01 -10.94
CA SER A 349 19.41 -7.47 -10.81
C SER A 349 17.98 -8.01 -10.63
N THR A 350 17.68 -9.19 -11.16
CA THR A 350 16.36 -9.83 -11.00
C THR A 350 15.95 -10.08 -9.53
N ASN A 351 16.92 -10.14 -8.62
CA ASN A 351 16.70 -10.29 -7.18
C ASN A 351 16.60 -8.95 -6.41
N SER A 352 16.75 -7.79 -7.05
CA SER A 352 16.83 -6.49 -6.37
C SER A 352 15.59 -6.19 -5.53
N THR A 353 14.42 -6.51 -6.07
CA THR A 353 13.14 -6.25 -5.41
C THR A 353 12.93 -7.20 -4.23
N VAL A 354 13.33 -8.47 -4.35
CA VAL A 354 13.38 -9.39 -3.20
C VAL A 354 14.31 -8.85 -2.12
N HIS A 355 15.50 -8.37 -2.47
CA HIS A 355 16.44 -7.80 -1.50
C HIS A 355 15.87 -6.57 -0.80
N MET A 356 15.08 -5.74 -1.48
CA MET A 356 14.34 -4.66 -0.82
C MET A 356 13.43 -5.21 0.28
N TYR A 357 12.73 -6.31 0.05
CA TYR A 357 11.84 -6.92 1.03
C TYR A 357 12.54 -7.79 2.09
N SER A 358 13.65 -8.46 1.75
CA SER A 358 14.35 -9.39 2.63
C SER A 358 15.35 -8.70 3.56
N ASN A 359 16.00 -7.61 3.09
CA ASN A 359 16.87 -6.77 3.94
C ASN A 359 16.12 -6.16 5.13
N ILE A 360 14.80 -6.07 5.01
CA ILE A 360 13.88 -5.59 6.04
C ILE A 360 13.71 -6.62 7.17
N ALA A 361 13.76 -7.91 6.83
CA ALA A 361 13.70 -8.99 7.81
C ALA A 361 15.07 -9.34 8.41
N SER A 362 16.17 -9.14 7.67
CA SER A 362 17.50 -9.61 8.05
C SER A 362 18.37 -8.59 8.81
N SER A 363 18.08 -7.29 8.75
CA SER A 363 18.91 -6.26 9.39
C SER A 363 18.31 -5.70 10.68
N GLU A 364 19.06 -5.77 11.78
CA GLU A 364 18.64 -5.27 13.11
C GLU A 364 18.32 -3.76 13.11
N ARG A 365 18.87 -3.00 12.16
CA ARG A 365 18.75 -1.53 12.08
C ARG A 365 17.48 -1.07 11.35
N TRP A 366 16.94 -1.88 10.44
CA TRP A 366 15.79 -1.50 9.60
C TRP A 366 14.45 -2.07 10.08
N PHE A 367 14.43 -2.89 11.14
CA PHE A 367 13.23 -3.55 11.65
C PHE A 367 12.06 -2.58 11.96
N LEU A 368 12.35 -1.36 12.42
CA LEU A 368 11.34 -0.35 12.77
C LEU A 368 11.02 0.63 11.62
N GLU A 369 12.01 0.92 10.76
CA GLU A 369 11.91 1.94 9.72
C GLU A 369 11.37 1.39 8.40
N ALA A 370 11.70 0.14 8.06
CA ALA A 370 11.32 -0.41 6.75
C ALA A 370 9.82 -0.70 6.56
N PRO A 371 9.08 -1.21 7.57
CA PRO A 371 7.64 -1.36 7.44
C PRO A 371 6.95 -0.03 7.08
N LEU A 372 7.46 1.10 7.58
CA LEU A 372 6.92 2.43 7.24
C LEU A 372 7.16 2.79 5.77
N GLY A 373 8.33 2.45 5.21
CA GLY A 373 8.63 2.65 3.78
C GLY A 373 7.69 1.87 2.85
N MET A 374 7.15 0.74 3.31
CA MET A 374 6.20 -0.06 2.52
C MET A 374 4.80 0.54 2.41
N ILE A 375 4.41 1.46 3.29
CA ILE A 375 3.04 2.02 3.30
C ILE A 375 2.75 2.77 1.99
N GLY A 376 3.78 3.39 1.39
CA GLY A 376 3.65 4.11 0.12
C GLY A 376 3.75 3.23 -1.13
N ILE A 377 4.21 1.98 -1.02
CA ILE A 377 4.46 1.11 -2.17
C ILE A 377 3.17 0.85 -2.98
N PRO A 378 2.04 0.46 -2.37
CA PRO A 378 0.79 0.28 -3.13
C PRO A 378 0.29 1.56 -3.79
N ILE A 379 0.60 2.74 -3.24
CA ILE A 379 0.22 4.01 -3.85
C ILE A 379 1.09 4.30 -5.07
N ALA A 380 2.38 3.95 -5.01
CA ALA A 380 3.32 4.14 -6.11
C ALA A 380 3.14 3.13 -7.26
N TYR A 381 2.60 1.94 -6.98
CA TYR A 381 2.45 0.85 -7.96
C TYR A 381 1.00 0.43 -8.20
N ASP A 382 0.09 1.41 -8.26
CA ASP A 382 -1.31 1.20 -8.62
C ASP A 382 -2.05 0.06 -7.86
N GLY A 383 -1.78 -0.05 -6.56
CA GLY A 383 -2.37 -1.03 -5.66
C GLY A 383 -1.61 -2.34 -5.56
N GLN A 384 -0.50 -2.48 -6.29
CA GLN A 384 0.38 -3.64 -6.24
C GLN A 384 1.49 -3.45 -5.21
N THR A 385 2.04 -4.55 -4.71
CA THR A 385 3.22 -4.51 -3.82
C THR A 385 4.53 -4.29 -4.60
N MET A 386 4.50 -4.28 -5.92
CA MET A 386 5.66 -4.19 -6.81
C MET A 386 5.17 -4.07 -8.25
N LEU A 387 6.06 -3.71 -9.17
CA LEU A 387 5.80 -3.76 -10.61
C LEU A 387 5.44 -5.19 -11.03
N LEU A 388 4.47 -5.32 -11.96
CA LEU A 388 3.96 -6.62 -12.39
C LEU A 388 5.02 -7.41 -13.15
N GLU A 389 5.82 -6.71 -13.95
CA GLU A 389 6.93 -7.25 -14.72
C GLU A 389 8.03 -7.79 -13.79
N GLU A 390 8.35 -7.07 -12.71
CA GLU A 390 9.30 -7.55 -11.70
C GLU A 390 8.74 -8.76 -10.94
N ARG A 391 7.42 -8.77 -10.65
CA ARG A 391 6.75 -9.92 -10.01
C ARG A 391 6.87 -11.19 -10.84
N GLU A 392 6.79 -11.09 -12.16
CA GLU A 392 6.96 -12.20 -13.10
C GLU A 392 8.42 -12.70 -13.21
N MET A 393 9.37 -11.98 -12.63
CA MET A 393 10.76 -12.43 -12.49
C MET A 393 11.01 -13.17 -11.18
N MET A 394 9.98 -13.32 -10.34
CA MET A 394 10.09 -13.97 -9.03
C MET A 394 9.30 -15.26 -8.94
N ARG A 395 9.80 -16.18 -8.12
CA ARG A 395 9.14 -17.43 -7.76
C ARG A 395 9.31 -17.71 -6.27
N ALA A 396 8.47 -18.58 -5.74
CA ALA A 396 8.69 -19.16 -4.42
C ALA A 396 10.02 -19.93 -4.40
N GLY A 397 10.86 -19.67 -3.39
CA GLY A 397 12.03 -20.50 -3.12
C GLY A 397 11.66 -21.83 -2.46
N ASP A 398 12.62 -22.75 -2.38
CA ASP A 398 12.42 -24.10 -1.84
C ASP A 398 12.32 -24.16 -0.29
N GLY A 399 12.12 -23.03 0.37
CA GLY A 399 12.09 -22.91 1.84
C GLY A 399 10.70 -23.17 2.43
N VAL A 400 10.66 -23.64 3.69
CA VAL A 400 9.42 -24.01 4.43
C VAL A 400 8.41 -22.86 4.57
N ILE A 401 8.85 -21.61 4.45
CA ILE A 401 8.00 -20.41 4.55
C ILE A 401 7.48 -19.97 3.17
N ALA A 402 8.12 -20.41 2.08
CA ALA A 402 7.79 -20.04 0.70
C ALA A 402 7.15 -21.16 -0.14
N SER A 403 7.26 -22.42 0.29
CA SER A 403 6.74 -23.61 -0.41
C SER A 403 5.23 -23.81 -0.24
#